data_AF-A0A511X5C3-F1
#
_entry.id   AF-A0A511X5C3-F1
#
_cell.length_a   1.000
_cell.length_b   1.000
_cell.length_c   1.000
_cell.angle_alpha   90.00
_cell.angle_beta   90.00
_cell.angle_gamma   90.00
#
_symmetry.space_group_name_H-M   'P 1'
#
loop_
_entity.id
_entity.type
_entity.pdbx_description
1 polymer ?
#
loop_
_entity_poly.entity_id
_entity_poly.type
_entity_poly.pdbx_seq_one_letter_code
_entity_poly.pdbx_strand_id
1 'polypeptide(L)'
;MFVTGDRSRGVVIASNDQRYRPTDLQPGEVCVYHSSGSRITLLADGSISIAPAAKKVTIDADVTVTSLTASGDIVAGNISLQKHLTSGVTAGSAKSGPPVSE
;
A
#
# COMPACT_ATOMS: atom_id res chain seq x y z
N MET A 1 20.12 -5.87 27.37
CA MET A 1 20.80 -5.20 28.49
C MET A 1 20.43 -5.93 29.77
N PHE A 2 21.42 -6.41 30.51
CA PHE A 2 21.26 -6.76 31.93
C PHE A 2 22.37 -6.05 32.69
N VAL A 3 22.09 -4.82 33.13
CA VAL A 3 22.95 -4.19 34.13
C VAL A 3 22.29 -4.54 35.46
N THR A 4 22.84 -5.56 36.14
CA THR A 4 22.49 -6.03 37.50
C THR A 4 21.17 -6.81 37.74
N GLY A 5 20.57 -7.52 36.76
CA GLY A 5 19.27 -8.21 36.96
C GLY A 5 19.08 -9.60 36.33
N ASP A 6 18.04 -10.31 36.81
CA ASP A 6 17.60 -11.68 36.44
C ASP A 6 17.64 -11.94 34.93
N ARG A 7 18.33 -13.02 34.54
CA ARG A 7 18.60 -13.40 33.15
C ARG A 7 17.45 -14.14 32.48
N SER A 8 16.37 -14.43 33.21
CA SER A 8 15.21 -15.17 32.70
C SER A 8 14.49 -14.46 31.54
N ARG A 9 14.64 -13.12 31.39
CA ARG A 9 13.92 -12.31 30.38
C ARG A 9 14.79 -11.23 29.74
N GLY A 10 15.71 -11.63 28.87
CA GLY A 10 16.65 -10.71 28.22
C GLY A 10 16.03 -9.92 27.07
N VAL A 11 16.33 -8.62 27.03
CA VAL A 11 16.05 -7.76 25.86
C VAL A 11 17.35 -7.54 25.08
N VAL A 12 17.32 -7.89 23.79
CA VAL A 12 18.40 -7.63 22.83
C VAL A 12 18.01 -6.42 21.99
N ILE A 13 18.91 -5.45 21.87
CA ILE A 13 18.76 -4.30 20.98
C ILE A 13 19.83 -4.45 19.90
N ALA A 14 19.44 -4.86 18.70
CA ALA A 14 20.32 -4.82 17.54
C ALA A 14 20.27 -3.41 16.95
N SER A 15 21.39 -2.69 16.96
CA SER A 15 21.51 -1.43 16.22
C SER A 15 21.52 -1.76 14.73
N ASN A 16 20.41 -1.50 14.04
CA ASN A 16 20.35 -1.56 12.58
C ASN A 16 21.43 -0.67 11.94
N ASP A 17 21.78 -0.88 10.67
CA ASP A 17 22.69 0.00 9.93
C ASP A 17 22.18 1.44 9.99
N GLN A 18 22.94 2.31 10.67
CA GLN A 18 22.50 3.68 10.96
C GLN A 18 22.40 4.54 9.70
N ARG A 19 23.11 4.18 8.61
CA ARG A 19 23.13 4.97 7.36
C ARG A 19 21.76 5.06 6.69
N TYR A 20 20.92 4.05 6.87
CA TYR A 20 19.61 3.97 6.22
C TYR A 20 18.44 4.20 7.17
N ARG A 21 18.73 4.55 8.43
CA ARG A 21 17.69 4.83 9.43
C ARG A 21 16.85 6.03 9.01
N PRO A 22 15.50 5.94 9.01
CA PRO A 22 14.62 7.09 8.88
C PRO A 22 14.92 8.14 9.96
N THR A 23 15.13 9.38 9.55
CA THR A 23 15.42 10.53 10.44
C THR A 23 14.28 11.55 10.48
N ASP A 24 13.22 11.28 9.74
CA ASP A 24 12.09 12.17 9.46
C ASP A 24 10.79 11.74 10.14
N LEU A 25 10.82 10.68 10.97
CA LEU A 25 9.65 10.20 11.69
C LEU A 25 9.19 11.23 12.74
N GLN A 26 7.88 11.48 12.75
CA GLN A 26 7.25 12.32 13.76
C GLN A 26 6.99 11.50 15.06
N PRO A 27 6.82 12.17 16.21
CA PRO A 27 6.48 11.49 17.45
C PRO A 27 5.25 10.58 17.30
N GLY A 28 5.38 9.33 17.73
CA GLY A 28 4.31 8.31 17.66
C GLY A 28 4.31 7.47 16.38
N GLU A 29 5.07 7.85 15.35
CA GLU A 29 5.16 7.07 14.12
C GLU A 29 6.06 5.84 14.28
N VAL A 30 5.69 4.76 13.59
CA VAL A 30 6.47 3.52 13.56
C VAL A 30 6.67 3.09 12.12
N CYS A 31 7.91 2.79 11.74
CA CYS A 31 8.27 2.51 10.36
C CYS A 31 9.10 1.24 10.23
N VAL A 32 8.72 0.38 9.28
CA VAL A 32 9.55 -0.71 8.76
C VAL A 32 10.17 -0.21 7.44
N TYR A 33 11.49 -0.33 7.29
CA TYR A 33 12.22 0.25 6.15
C TYR A 33 13.33 -0.67 5.64
N HIS A 34 13.76 -0.43 4.40
CA HIS A 34 14.85 -1.13 3.72
C HIS A 34 15.92 -0.13 3.25
N SER A 35 17.16 -0.59 3.05
CA SER A 35 18.29 0.24 2.58
C SER A 35 18.07 0.85 1.20
N SER A 36 17.18 0.28 0.38
CA SER A 36 16.74 0.86 -0.90
C SER A 36 15.91 2.14 -0.74
N GLY A 37 15.52 2.50 0.47
CA GLY A 37 14.61 3.61 0.77
C GLY A 37 13.13 3.23 0.77
N SER A 38 12.78 1.95 0.59
CA SER A 38 11.39 1.47 0.71
C SER A 38 10.92 1.52 2.16
N ARG A 39 9.68 1.92 2.41
CA ARG A 39 9.11 2.10 3.76
C ARG A 39 7.66 1.67 3.85
N ILE A 40 7.27 1.16 5.03
CA ILE A 40 5.88 1.03 5.48
C ILE A 40 5.79 1.75 6.82
N THR A 41 4.98 2.80 6.91
CA THR A 41 4.90 3.68 8.08
C THR A 41 3.48 3.73 8.63
N LEU A 42 3.33 3.46 9.93
CA LEU A 42 2.16 3.82 10.71
C LEU A 42 2.30 5.29 11.11
N LEU A 43 1.44 6.14 10.57
CA LEU A 43 1.48 7.59 10.74
C LEU A 43 0.70 8.02 12.00
N ALA A 44 1.04 9.18 12.55
CA ALA A 44 0.42 9.68 13.78
C ALA A 44 -1.08 9.98 13.65
N ASP A 45 -1.56 10.22 12.41
CA ASP A 45 -2.98 10.40 12.11
C ASP A 45 -3.77 9.08 12.01
N GLY A 46 -3.10 7.94 12.22
CA GLY A 46 -3.68 6.60 12.17
C GLY A 46 -3.69 5.97 10.76
N SER A 47 -3.21 6.68 9.73
CA SER A 47 -3.09 6.12 8.39
C SER A 47 -1.84 5.26 8.23
N ILE A 48 -1.82 4.42 7.20
CA ILE A 48 -0.67 3.58 6.83
C ILE A 48 -0.16 4.01 5.47
N SER A 49 1.13 4.36 5.41
CA SER A 49 1.81 4.70 4.15
C SER A 49 2.69 3.54 3.70
N ILE A 50 2.46 3.04 2.48
CA ILE A 50 3.29 2.03 1.83
C ILE A 50 4.02 2.71 0.66
N ALA A 51 5.33 2.94 0.83
CA ALA A 51 6.16 3.71 -0.08
C ALA A 51 7.37 2.88 -0.57
N PRO A 52 7.17 1.99 -1.57
CA PRO A 52 8.27 1.26 -2.18
C PRO A 52 9.11 2.20 -3.06
N ALA A 53 10.44 2.09 -2.97
CA ALA A 53 11.36 2.89 -3.79
C ALA A 53 11.14 2.67 -5.30
N ALA A 54 10.84 1.42 -5.70
CA ALA A 54 10.56 1.03 -7.08
C ALA A 54 9.13 1.36 -7.57
N LYS A 55 8.30 2.00 -6.73
CA LYS A 55 6.90 2.36 -7.05
C LYS A 55 6.02 1.16 -7.48
N LYS A 56 6.27 -0.02 -6.90
CA LYS A 56 5.51 -1.25 -7.14
C LYS A 56 5.15 -1.92 -5.83
N VAL A 57 3.89 -2.33 -5.70
CA VAL A 57 3.36 -3.16 -4.60
C VAL A 57 2.72 -4.39 -5.24
N THR A 58 2.99 -5.56 -4.68
CA THR A 58 2.40 -6.84 -5.11
C THR A 58 1.75 -7.49 -3.89
N ILE A 59 0.50 -7.91 -4.03
CA ILE A 59 -0.27 -8.58 -2.98
C ILE A 59 -0.73 -9.91 -3.59
N ASP A 60 -0.23 -11.01 -3.06
CA ASP A 60 -0.58 -12.37 -3.47
C ASP A 60 -1.56 -12.96 -2.43
N ALA A 61 -2.75 -12.37 -2.38
CA ALA A 61 -3.84 -12.73 -1.48
C ALA A 61 -5.13 -12.08 -1.97
N ASP A 62 -6.27 -12.56 -1.46
CA ASP A 62 -7.55 -11.86 -1.65
C ASP A 62 -7.52 -10.49 -0.97
N VAL A 63 -8.03 -9.47 -1.66
CA VAL A 63 -8.06 -8.09 -1.17
C VAL A 63 -9.49 -7.57 -1.20
N THR A 64 -10.01 -7.16 -0.04
CA THR A 64 -11.26 -6.41 0.08
C THR A 64 -10.95 -4.93 0.28
N VAL A 65 -11.47 -4.08 -0.61
CA VAL A 65 -11.28 -2.62 -0.55
C VAL A 65 -12.66 -1.95 -0.54
N THR A 66 -12.95 -1.17 0.50
CA THR A 66 -14.24 -0.47 0.62
C THR A 66 -14.39 0.66 -0.40
N SER A 67 -13.31 1.39 -0.67
CA SER A 67 -13.28 2.44 -1.70
C SER A 67 -11.88 2.60 -2.29
N LEU A 68 -11.80 2.83 -3.60
CA LEU A 68 -10.55 3.01 -4.33
C LEU A 68 -10.64 4.25 -5.24
N THR A 69 -9.73 5.20 -5.05
CA THR A 69 -9.54 6.33 -5.95
C THR A 69 -8.22 6.16 -6.68
N ALA A 70 -8.26 6.15 -8.01
CA ALA A 70 -7.08 6.04 -8.86
C ALA A 70 -6.93 7.28 -9.74
N SER A 71 -5.72 7.83 -9.83
CA SER A 71 -5.41 8.91 -10.77
C SER A 71 -5.21 8.41 -12.21
N GLY A 72 -4.89 7.12 -12.37
CA GLY A 72 -4.72 6.45 -13.64
C GLY A 72 -5.83 5.45 -13.94
N ASP A 73 -5.61 4.65 -14.97
CA ASP A 73 -6.52 3.57 -15.35
C ASP A 73 -6.42 2.38 -14.38
N ILE A 74 -7.54 1.73 -14.13
CA ILE A 74 -7.57 0.44 -13.45
C ILE A 74 -7.74 -0.63 -14.53
N VAL A 75 -6.84 -1.60 -14.54
CA VAL A 75 -6.86 -2.71 -15.48
C VAL A 75 -7.22 -3.98 -14.72
N ALA A 76 -8.38 -4.55 -14.99
CA ALA A 76 -8.81 -5.84 -14.46
C ALA A 76 -8.45 -6.93 -15.49
N GLY A 77 -7.45 -7.76 -15.15
CA GLY A 77 -6.84 -8.69 -16.12
C GLY A 77 -6.14 -7.93 -17.24
N ASN A 78 -6.76 -7.89 -18.42
CA ASN A 78 -6.27 -7.14 -19.59
C ASN A 78 -7.25 -6.06 -20.07
N ILE A 79 -8.29 -5.77 -19.29
CA ILE A 79 -9.37 -4.84 -19.66
C ILE A 79 -9.26 -3.53 -18.87
N SER A 80 -9.16 -2.43 -19.60
CA SER A 80 -9.14 -1.05 -19.09
C SER A 80 -10.53 -0.60 -18.65
N LEU A 81 -10.69 -0.08 -17.43
CA LEU A 81 -11.96 0.52 -17.02
C LEU A 81 -12.29 1.78 -17.84
N GLN A 82 -11.29 2.56 -18.24
CA GLN A 82 -11.49 3.80 -19.02
C GLN A 82 -11.77 3.56 -20.52
N LYS A 83 -11.27 2.47 -21.10
CA LYS A 83 -11.27 2.24 -22.56
C LYS A 83 -11.93 0.94 -23.01
N HIS A 84 -12.54 0.17 -22.11
CA HIS A 84 -13.22 -1.06 -22.50
C HIS A 84 -14.26 -0.80 -23.59
N LEU A 85 -14.31 -1.71 -24.56
CA LEU A 85 -15.29 -1.70 -25.64
C LEU A 85 -16.38 -2.71 -25.31
N THR A 86 -17.60 -2.40 -25.74
CA THR A 86 -18.74 -3.33 -25.71
C THR A 86 -19.05 -3.77 -27.13
N SER A 87 -19.32 -5.06 -27.32
CA SER A 87 -19.67 -5.66 -28.61
C SER A 87 -20.85 -6.62 -28.44
N GLY A 88 -21.54 -6.96 -29.53
CA GLY A 88 -22.70 -7.87 -29.47
C GLY A 88 -23.99 -7.23 -28.98
N VAL A 89 -24.09 -5.90 -29.08
CA VAL A 89 -25.30 -5.14 -28.78
C VAL A 89 -26.06 -4.81 -30.06
N THR A 90 -27.39 -4.76 -30.01
CA THR A 90 -28.20 -4.23 -31.11
C THR A 90 -27.87 -2.76 -31.31
N ALA A 91 -27.41 -2.40 -32.51
CA ALA A 91 -27.04 -1.02 -32.81
C ALA A 91 -28.26 -0.10 -32.76
N GLY A 92 -28.11 1.04 -32.08
CA GLY A 92 -29.11 2.10 -32.00
C GLY A 92 -28.44 3.47 -32.06
N SER A 93 -29.21 4.51 -32.35
CA SER A 93 -28.72 5.90 -32.43
C SER A 93 -28.53 6.56 -31.07
N ALA A 94 -29.04 5.96 -29.99
CA ALA A 94 -28.92 6.49 -28.64
C ALA A 94 -27.60 6.08 -27.97
N LYS A 95 -27.07 6.95 -27.11
CA LYS A 95 -25.97 6.59 -26.19
C LYS A 95 -26.53 5.77 -25.03
N SER A 96 -25.73 4.83 -24.52
CA SER A 96 -26.08 4.11 -23.29
C SER A 96 -26.15 5.09 -22.10
N GLY A 97 -27.05 4.78 -21.15
CA GLY A 97 -27.09 5.47 -19.87
C GLY A 97 -25.88 5.16 -18.98
N PRO A 98 -25.77 5.79 -17.80
CA PRO A 98 -24.77 5.41 -16.80
C PRO A 98 -24.99 3.96 -16.34
N PRO A 99 -23.94 3.27 -15.86
CA PRO A 99 -24.10 1.99 -15.20
C PRO A 99 -25.11 2.07 -14.04
N VAL A 100 -26.01 1.11 -13.98
CA VAL A 100 -26.93 0.90 -12.84
C VAL A 100 -26.47 -0.34 -12.09
N SER A 101 -26.71 -0.40 -10.78
CA SER A 101 -26.51 -1.65 -10.04
C SER A 101 -27.50 -2.71 -10.53
N GLU A 102 -27.13 -3.99 -10.40
CA GLU A 102 -28.13 -5.07 -10.38
C GLU A 102 -29.14 -4.88 -9.23
#